data_AF-A0A534GMK3-F1
#
_entry.id   AF-A0A534GMK3-F1
#
_cell.length_a   1.000
_cell.length_b   1.000
_cell.length_c   1.000
_cell.angle_alpha   90.00
_cell.angle_beta   90.00
_cell.angle_gamma   90.00
#
_symmetry.space_group_name_H-M   'P 1'
#
loop_
_entity.id
_entity.type
_entity.pdbx_description
1 polymer ?
#
loop_
_entity_poly.entity_id
_entity_poly.type
_entity_poly.pdbx_seq_one_letter_code
_entity_poly.pdbx_strand_id
1 'polypeptide(L)'
;MLYEQELKTFVEGTTNFFEVTAQQPASIGSPYLMEGSPAVHEYTGVINISGKREGAVYFTAPKAMLTVLLMKMQENDFSHETMRDLVGEVANMISGNARRDFGRDFVISVPSVLSGEKPQIRHKPGMRS
;
A
#
# COMPACT_ATOMS: atom_id res chain seq x y z
N MET A 1 9.38 5.81 -16.62
CA MET A 1 9.79 6.38 -15.31
C MET A 1 8.55 7.02 -14.68
N LEU A 2 8.44 6.98 -13.35
CA LEU A 2 7.43 7.76 -12.62
C LEU A 2 7.86 9.22 -12.62
N TYR A 3 6.96 10.14 -12.96
CA TYR A 3 7.21 11.57 -12.85
C TYR A 3 6.96 12.06 -11.41
N GLU A 4 7.52 13.21 -11.04
CA GLU A 4 7.37 13.78 -9.68
C GLU A 4 5.89 13.91 -9.26
N GLN A 5 5.03 14.34 -10.18
CA GLN A 5 3.59 14.46 -9.96
C GLN A 5 2.91 13.12 -9.68
N GLU A 6 3.43 12.04 -10.27
CA GLU A 6 2.91 10.68 -10.10
C GLU A 6 3.32 10.08 -8.75
N LEU A 7 4.52 10.42 -8.25
CA LEU A 7 4.94 10.08 -6.89
C LEU A 7 4.11 10.83 -5.85
N LYS A 8 3.80 12.11 -6.12
CA LYS A 8 2.99 12.95 -5.24
C LYS A 8 1.62 12.33 -4.96
N THR A 9 0.98 11.70 -5.95
CA THR A 9 -0.30 10.99 -5.76
C THR A 9 -0.22 9.90 -4.68
N PHE A 10 0.85 9.11 -4.65
CA PHE A 10 1.02 8.06 -3.64
C PHE A 10 1.34 8.63 -2.26
N VAL A 11 2.14 9.69 -2.20
CA VAL A 11 2.47 10.41 -0.97
C VAL A 11 1.20 11.01 -0.36
N GLU A 12 0.44 11.78 -1.13
CA GLU A 12 -0.81 12.41 -0.69
C GLU A 12 -1.87 11.37 -0.32
N GLY A 13 -2.02 10.31 -1.12
CA GLY A 13 -2.94 9.23 -0.81
C GLY A 13 -2.62 8.53 0.51
N THR A 14 -1.33 8.35 0.80
CA THR A 14 -0.87 7.76 2.07
C THR A 14 -1.11 8.71 3.24
N THR A 15 -0.70 9.99 3.14
CA THR A 15 -0.91 10.97 4.21
C THR A 15 -2.40 11.14 4.53
N ASN A 16 -3.24 11.26 3.50
CA ASN A 16 -4.68 11.45 3.66
C ASN A 16 -5.35 10.22 4.32
N PHE A 17 -4.93 9.00 3.99
CA PHE A 17 -5.42 7.80 4.67
C PHE A 17 -5.19 7.89 6.18
N PHE A 18 -3.96 8.18 6.62
CA PHE A 18 -3.64 8.25 8.05
C PHE A 18 -4.30 9.45 8.74
N GLU A 19 -4.44 10.58 8.05
CA GLU A 19 -5.15 11.75 8.56
C GLU A 19 -6.63 11.44 8.83
N VAL A 20 -7.32 10.78 7.90
CA VAL A 20 -8.73 10.40 8.06
C VAL A 20 -8.90 9.28 9.09
N THR A 21 -8.08 8.23 9.02
CA THR A 21 -8.26 7.00 9.80
C THR A 21 -7.71 7.12 11.23
N ALA A 22 -6.59 7.81 11.42
CA ALA A 22 -5.91 7.89 12.71
C ALA A 22 -6.00 9.28 13.37
N GLN A 23 -6.65 10.25 12.71
CA GLN A 23 -6.64 11.67 13.09
C GLN A 23 -5.22 12.23 13.29
N GLN A 24 -4.24 11.63 12.61
CA GLN A 24 -2.85 11.99 12.70
C GLN A 24 -2.18 11.78 11.34
N PRO A 25 -1.63 12.83 10.71
CA PRO A 25 -0.97 12.68 9.43
C PRO A 25 0.29 11.83 9.56
N ALA A 26 0.52 10.94 8.59
CA ALA A 26 1.77 10.21 8.51
C ALA A 26 2.94 11.16 8.16
N SER A 27 4.06 11.00 8.85
CA SER A 27 5.32 11.63 8.45
C SER A 27 5.97 10.81 7.34
N ILE A 28 6.08 11.39 6.14
CA ILE A 28 6.63 10.71 4.97
C ILE A 28 8.09 11.13 4.79
N GLY A 29 8.99 10.15 4.77
CA GLY A 29 10.39 10.36 4.37
C GLY A 29 10.52 10.59 2.86
N SER A 30 11.71 10.99 2.40
CA SER A 30 11.95 11.23 0.97
C SER A 30 11.73 9.97 0.14
N PRO A 31 10.86 9.98 -0.89
CA PRO A 31 10.71 8.86 -1.82
C PRO A 31 12.03 8.55 -2.53
N TYR A 32 12.34 7.27 -2.72
CA TYR A 32 13.58 6.83 -3.36
C TYR A 32 13.34 5.60 -4.24
N LEU A 33 14.22 5.42 -5.23
CA LEU A 33 14.32 4.17 -5.98
C LEU A 33 15.10 3.17 -5.12
N MET A 34 14.48 2.04 -4.81
CA MET A 34 15.12 0.99 -4.04
C MET A 34 15.93 0.07 -4.95
N GLU A 35 17.16 -0.24 -4.54
CA GLU A 35 17.95 -1.34 -5.10
C GLU A 35 17.78 -2.58 -4.20
N GLY A 36 17.51 -3.74 -4.80
CA GLY A 36 17.29 -5.00 -4.07
C GLY A 36 15.82 -5.26 -3.70
N SER A 37 15.60 -6.16 -2.74
CA SER A 37 14.24 -6.56 -2.32
C SER A 37 13.73 -5.68 -1.18
N PRO A 38 12.48 -5.20 -1.23
CA PRO A 38 11.91 -4.39 -0.16
C PRO A 38 11.91 -5.13 1.17
N ALA A 39 12.09 -4.38 2.25
CA ALA A 39 11.80 -4.90 3.58
C ALA A 39 10.30 -5.23 3.64
N VAL A 40 9.97 -6.48 3.92
CA VAL A 40 8.60 -6.96 4.02
C VAL A 40 8.32 -7.26 5.49
N HIS A 41 7.29 -6.62 6.03
CA HIS A 41 6.77 -6.85 7.38
C HIS A 41 5.72 -7.97 7.42
N GLU A 42 5.22 -8.24 8.62
CA GLU A 42 4.27 -9.31 8.92
C GLU A 42 3.00 -9.29 8.07
N TYR A 43 2.56 -8.11 7.64
CA TYR A 43 1.40 -7.94 6.78
C TYR A 43 1.77 -7.11 5.57
N THR A 44 1.34 -7.55 4.39
CA THR A 44 1.56 -6.83 3.14
C THR A 44 0.31 -6.87 2.26
N GLY A 45 -0.24 -5.70 1.97
CA GLY A 45 -1.29 -5.50 0.98
C GLY A 45 -0.67 -5.29 -0.40
N VAL A 46 -1.24 -5.94 -1.41
CA VAL A 46 -0.78 -5.92 -2.79
C VAL A 46 -1.93 -5.52 -3.71
N ILE A 47 -1.69 -4.51 -4.53
CA ILE A 47 -2.57 -4.12 -5.64
C ILE A 47 -1.77 -4.22 -6.93
N ASN A 48 -2.21 -5.08 -7.85
CA ASN A 48 -1.58 -5.17 -9.17
C ASN A 48 -2.12 -4.06 -10.06
N ILE A 49 -1.22 -3.45 -10.82
CA ILE A 49 -1.51 -2.43 -11.82
C ILE A 49 -1.35 -3.06 -13.20
N SER A 50 -2.33 -2.83 -14.08
CA SER A 50 -2.31 -3.25 -15.48
C SER A 50 -2.84 -2.15 -16.40
N GLY A 51 -2.78 -2.40 -17.72
CA GLY A 51 -3.20 -1.46 -18.76
C GLY A 51 -1.99 -0.84 -19.44
N LYS A 52 -1.94 0.50 -19.54
CA LYS A 52 -0.81 1.20 -20.18
C LYS A 52 0.48 1.11 -19.35
N ARG A 53 0.34 0.84 -18.05
CA ARG A 53 1.44 0.57 -17.11
C ARG A 53 1.19 -0.78 -16.47
N GLU A 54 2.27 -1.51 -16.23
CA GLU A 54 2.24 -2.76 -15.49
C GLU A 54 3.13 -2.66 -14.26
N GLY A 55 2.67 -3.19 -13.13
CA GLY A 55 3.41 -3.16 -11.88
C GLY A 55 2.54 -3.55 -10.69
N ALA A 56 2.97 -3.18 -9.50
CA ALA A 56 2.21 -3.38 -8.29
C ALA A 56 2.50 -2.29 -7.26
N VAL A 57 1.51 -2.02 -6.41
CA VAL A 57 1.64 -1.22 -5.19
C VAL A 57 1.69 -2.17 -4.00
N TYR A 58 2.66 -1.97 -3.13
CA TYR A 58 2.83 -2.74 -1.90
C TYR A 58 2.70 -1.80 -0.69
N PHE A 59 1.82 -2.15 0.23
CA PHE A 59 1.78 -1.54 1.57
C PHE A 59 2.18 -2.61 2.57
N THR A 60 3.23 -2.36 3.36
CA THR A 60 3.76 -3.35 4.31
C THR A 60 3.86 -2.74 5.71
N ALA A 61 3.40 -3.45 6.72
CA ALA A 61 3.33 -2.96 8.09
C ALA A 61 3.55 -4.07 9.13
N PRO A 62 4.23 -3.78 10.25
CA PRO A 62 4.33 -4.71 11.38
C PRO A 62 3.00 -4.77 12.14
N LYS A 63 2.74 -5.88 12.83
CA LYS A 63 1.49 -6.06 13.61
C LYS A 63 1.28 -4.94 14.62
N ALA A 64 2.35 -4.51 15.29
CA ALA A 64 2.29 -3.46 16.30
C ALA A 64 1.73 -2.13 15.76
N MET A 65 2.09 -1.74 14.53
CA MET A 65 1.58 -0.52 13.91
C MET A 65 0.08 -0.64 13.61
N LEU A 66 -0.35 -1.78 13.06
CA LEU A 66 -1.74 -2.03 12.74
C LEU A 66 -2.62 -2.08 14.00
N THR A 67 -2.13 -2.65 15.09
CA THR A 67 -2.81 -2.60 16.40
C THR A 67 -3.03 -1.17 16.86
N VAL A 68 -2.01 -0.31 16.81
CA VAL A 68 -2.17 1.10 17.18
C VAL A 68 -3.18 1.81 16.27
N LEU A 69 -3.18 1.50 14.98
CA LEU A 69 -4.12 2.09 14.03
C LEU A 69 -5.58 1.69 14.35
N LEU A 70 -5.84 0.42 14.61
CA LEU A 70 -7.17 -0.06 15.03
C LEU A 70 -7.62 0.58 16.35
N MET A 71 -6.72 0.74 17.32
CA MET A 71 -7.04 1.44 18.57
C MET A 71 -7.42 2.91 18.32
N LYS A 72 -6.77 3.59 17.37
CA LYS A 72 -7.11 4.96 16.97
C LYS A 72 -8.47 5.05 16.28
N MET A 73 -8.84 4.01 15.55
CA MET A 73 -10.16 3.86 14.93
C MET A 73 -11.26 3.50 15.93
N GLN A 74 -10.92 3.33 17.22
CA GLN A 74 -11.82 2.85 18.27
C GLN A 74 -12.37 1.43 18.02
N GLU A 75 -11.64 0.64 17.23
CA GLU A 75 -11.93 -0.77 17.03
C GLU A 75 -11.49 -1.58 18.24
N ASN A 76 -12.27 -2.61 18.56
CA ASN A 76 -12.00 -3.52 19.67
C ASN A 76 -11.60 -4.93 19.20
N ASP A 77 -11.69 -5.20 17.90
CA ASP A 77 -11.21 -6.43 17.29
C ASP A 77 -9.80 -6.24 16.73
N PHE A 78 -8.87 -7.03 17.23
CA PHE A 78 -7.47 -7.06 16.79
C PHE A 78 -7.10 -8.42 16.20
N SER A 79 -8.10 -9.16 15.71
CA SER A 79 -7.93 -10.46 15.10
C SER A 79 -7.04 -10.39 13.85
N HIS A 80 -6.53 -11.56 13.45
CA HIS A 80 -5.75 -11.66 12.22
C HIS A 80 -6.55 -11.21 10.99
N GLU A 81 -7.86 -11.45 10.97
CA GLU A 81 -8.75 -11.09 9.89
C GLU A 81 -8.92 -9.58 9.78
N THR A 82 -9.21 -8.90 10.90
CA THR A 82 -9.31 -7.43 10.96
C THR A 82 -8.02 -6.76 10.51
N MET A 83 -6.86 -7.29 10.91
CA MET A 83 -5.56 -6.77 10.46
C MET A 83 -5.38 -6.92 8.96
N ARG A 84 -5.83 -8.04 8.37
CA ARG A 84 -5.75 -8.27 6.93
C ARG A 84 -6.68 -7.31 6.19
N ASP A 85 -7.89 -7.12 6.68
CA ASP A 85 -8.86 -6.21 6.07
C ASP A 85 -8.36 -4.76 6.06
N LEU A 86 -7.85 -4.29 7.22
CA LEU A 86 -7.25 -2.96 7.34
C LEU A 86 -6.10 -2.76 6.34
N VAL A 87 -5.21 -3.75 6.22
CA VAL A 87 -4.09 -3.69 5.25
C VAL A 87 -4.57 -3.66 3.80
N GLY A 88 -5.62 -4.43 3.49
CA GLY A 88 -6.27 -4.41 2.19
C GLY A 88 -6.90 -3.04 1.87
N GLU A 89 -7.56 -2.43 2.86
CA GLU A 89 -8.19 -1.11 2.73
C GLU A 89 -7.13 -0.02 2.48
N VAL A 90 -6.03 -0.02 3.25
CA VAL A 90 -4.92 0.94 3.05
C VAL A 90 -4.37 0.82 1.63
N ALA A 91 -4.04 -0.40 1.19
CA ALA A 91 -3.47 -0.63 -0.13
C ALA A 91 -4.44 -0.19 -1.25
N ASN A 92 -5.73 -0.49 -1.08
CA ASN A 92 -6.76 -0.10 -2.03
C ASN A 92 -6.97 1.41 -2.08
N MET A 93 -6.98 2.11 -0.94
CA MET A 93 -7.19 3.56 -0.92
C MET A 93 -6.02 4.30 -1.59
N ILE A 94 -4.78 3.92 -1.27
CA ILE A 94 -3.57 4.48 -1.90
C ILE A 94 -3.60 4.26 -3.42
N SER A 95 -3.97 3.06 -3.87
CA SER A 95 -3.99 2.71 -5.30
C SER A 95 -5.19 3.31 -6.05
N GLY A 96 -6.32 3.48 -5.38
CA GLY A 96 -7.53 4.10 -5.93
C GLY A 96 -7.32 5.56 -6.28
N ASN A 97 -6.55 6.29 -5.47
CA ASN A 97 -6.16 7.68 -5.76
C ASN A 97 -5.26 7.75 -7.01
N ALA A 98 -4.34 6.80 -7.17
CA ALA A 98 -3.54 6.69 -8.39
C ALA A 98 -4.41 6.47 -9.64
N ARG A 99 -5.46 5.64 -9.57
CA ARG A 99 -6.37 5.49 -10.72
C ARG A 99 -7.04 6.81 -11.15
N ARG A 100 -7.32 7.73 -10.22
CA ARG A 100 -7.89 9.04 -10.53
C ARG A 100 -6.93 9.90 -11.35
N ASP A 101 -5.66 9.93 -10.95
CA ASP A 101 -4.67 10.85 -11.51
C ASP A 101 -3.99 10.29 -12.79
N PHE A 102 -3.84 8.97 -12.87
CA PHE A 102 -3.23 8.30 -14.03
C PHE A 102 -4.25 7.96 -15.13
N GLY A 103 -5.55 8.15 -14.85
CA GLY A 103 -6.64 7.99 -15.81
C GLY A 103 -7.09 6.54 -16.02
N ARG A 104 -8.02 6.37 -16.96
CA ARG A 104 -8.75 5.11 -17.19
C ARG A 104 -7.88 3.90 -17.56
N ASP A 105 -6.70 4.13 -18.10
CA ASP A 105 -5.77 3.08 -18.52
C ASP A 105 -4.86 2.58 -17.38
N PHE A 106 -5.03 3.12 -16.17
CA PHE A 106 -4.44 2.64 -14.93
C PHE A 106 -5.44 1.74 -14.20
N VAL A 107 -5.42 0.46 -14.54
CA VAL A 107 -6.35 -0.53 -14.00
C VAL A 107 -5.73 -1.15 -12.75
N ILE A 108 -6.49 -1.20 -11.65
CA ILE A 108 -6.04 -1.79 -10.38
C ILE A 108 -6.83 -3.06 -10.07
N SER A 109 -6.17 -4.08 -9.53
CA SER A 109 -6.82 -5.29 -9.03
C SER A 109 -7.54 -5.05 -7.70
N VAL A 110 -8.35 -6.03 -7.29
CA VAL A 110 -8.75 -6.15 -5.88
C VAL A 110 -7.52 -6.35 -4.98
N PRO A 111 -7.56 -5.91 -3.70
CA PRO A 111 -6.46 -6.12 -2.76
C PRO A 111 -6.23 -7.61 -2.49
N SER A 112 -4.96 -8.00 -2.50
CA SER A 112 -4.50 -9.29 -1.97
C SER A 112 -3.61 -9.04 -0.75
N VAL A 113 -3.83 -9.78 0.33
CA VAL A 113 -3.08 -9.59 1.59
C VAL A 113 -2.27 -10.82 1.92
N LEU A 114 -0.96 -10.61 2.01
CA LEU A 114 0.02 -11.60 2.46
C LEU A 114 0.29 -11.39 3.94
N SER A 115 0.39 -12.47 4.71
CA SER A 115 0.73 -12.42 6.13
C SER A 115 1.66 -13.57 6.56
N GLY A 116 2.49 -13.33 7.58
CA GLY A 116 3.45 -14.30 8.15
C GLY A 116 4.81 -13.66 8.48
N GLU A 117 5.76 -14.41 9.04
CA GLU A 117 7.05 -13.81 9.51
C GLU A 117 7.90 -13.22 8.38
N LYS A 118 7.79 -13.75 7.15
CA LYS A 118 8.47 -13.25 5.95
C LYS A 118 7.67 -13.56 4.68
N PRO A 119 6.60 -12.80 4.38
CA PRO A 119 5.88 -12.99 3.13
C PRO A 119 6.83 -12.70 1.97
N GLN A 120 7.13 -13.72 1.16
CA GLN A 120 7.94 -13.52 -0.04
C GLN A 120 7.11 -12.81 -1.09
N ILE A 121 7.36 -11.51 -1.27
CA ILE A 121 6.89 -10.79 -2.44
C ILE A 121 7.70 -11.32 -3.62
N ARG A 122 7.08 -12.18 -4.46
CA ARG A 122 7.65 -12.55 -5.76
C ARG A 122 7.60 -11.32 -6.66
N HIS A 123 8.63 -10.48 -6.57
CA HIS A 123 8.89 -9.47 -7.59
C HIS A 123 9.19 -10.22 -8.89
N LYS A 124 8.35 -10.06 -9.92
CA LYS A 124 8.76 -10.36 -11.29
C LYS A 124 9.31 -9.05 -11.86
N PRO A 125 10.63 -8.79 -11.77
CA PRO A 125 11.21 -7.66 -12.49
C PRO A 125 10.86 -7.82 -13.97
N GLY A 126 10.40 -6.72 -14.58
CA GLY A 126 9.68 -6.70 -15.85
C GLY A 126 10.16 -7.73 -16.86
N MET A 127 9.24 -8.59 -17.30
CA MET A 127 9.35 -9.21 -18.61
C MET A 127 9.25 -8.08 -19.63
N ARG A 128 10.40 -7.49 -19.97
CA ARG A 128 10.57 -6.87 -21.27
C ARG A 128 10.55 -8.01 -22.27
N SER A 129 9.40 -8.24 -22.90
CA SER A 129 9.38 -8.79 -24.25
C SER A 129 9.74 -7.68 -25.23
#